data_AF-A0A4V3ANG0-F1
#
_entry.id   AF-A0A4V3ANG0-F1
#
_cell.length_a   1.000
_cell.length_b   1.000
_cell.length_c   1.000
_cell.angle_alpha   90.00
_cell.angle_beta   90.00
_cell.angle_gamma   90.00
#
_symmetry.space_group_name_H-M   'P 1'
#
loop_
_entity.id
_entity.type
_entity.pdbx_description
1 polymer ?
#
loop_
_entity_poly.entity_id
_entity_poly.type
_entity_poly.pdbx_seq_one_letter_code
_entity_poly.pdbx_strand_id
1 'polypeptide(L)'
;MRHSVLLVLLFLMMPAALAESRTLGPDGVVGTWYAIPSGGLMDRIGRVFREPRLDTLQIDKNLSVRFERFFGDGQTQVLTATPSAVQFQDDLMIVTFERPPLRARLVATGWQSGGTRLLLGQLYLYDNDGLFNGYAITFRP
;
A
#
# COMPACT_ATOMS: atom_id res chain seq x y z
N MET A 1 15.59 55.52 -4.13
CA MET A 1 14.53 54.49 -4.01
C MET A 1 14.58 53.48 -5.17
N ARG A 2 15.71 52.79 -5.39
CA ARG A 2 15.89 51.85 -6.53
C ARG A 2 16.52 50.50 -6.15
N HIS A 3 16.69 50.21 -4.86
CA HIS A 3 17.34 48.97 -4.40
C HIS A 3 16.36 47.93 -3.85
N SER A 4 15.08 48.29 -3.66
CA SER A 4 14.06 47.38 -3.12
C SER A 4 13.44 46.45 -4.17
N VAL A 5 13.55 46.78 -5.46
CA VAL A 5 12.94 45.97 -6.54
C VAL A 5 13.78 44.72 -6.86
N LEU A 6 15.10 44.76 -6.63
CA LEU A 6 15.99 43.64 -6.95
C LEU A 6 15.82 42.45 -5.98
N LEU A 7 15.35 42.69 -4.75
CA LEU A 7 15.20 41.63 -3.73
C LEU A 7 13.97 40.75 -3.94
N VAL A 8 12.91 41.28 -4.57
CA VAL A 8 11.66 40.54 -4.81
C VAL A 8 11.81 39.53 -5.96
N LEU A 9 12.68 39.82 -6.94
CA LEU A 9 12.96 38.91 -8.05
C LEU A 9 13.83 37.70 -7.65
N LEU A 10 14.66 37.81 -6.62
CA LEU A 10 15.48 36.68 -6.15
C LEU A 10 14.66 35.61 -5.41
N PHE A 11 13.55 36.00 -4.78
CA PHE A 11 12.67 35.05 -4.08
C PHE A 11 11.85 34.17 -5.04
N LEU A 12 11.62 34.64 -6.27
CA LEU A 12 10.91 33.90 -7.33
C LEU A 12 11.77 32.87 -8.05
N MET A 13 13.09 32.83 -7.77
CA MET A 13 14.02 31.83 -8.31
C MET A 13 14.33 30.71 -7.31
N MET A 14 13.58 30.58 -6.21
CA MET A 14 13.64 29.34 -5.45
C MET A 14 13.13 28.22 -6.37
N PRO A 15 13.95 27.22 -6.71
CA PRO A 15 13.45 26.05 -7.39
C PRO A 15 12.34 25.51 -6.49
N ALA A 16 11.11 25.44 -7.01
CA ALA A 16 10.09 24.64 -6.37
C ALA A 16 10.74 23.28 -6.17
N ALA A 17 11.06 22.94 -4.92
CA ALA A 17 11.65 21.66 -4.59
C ALA A 17 10.64 20.63 -5.06
N LEU A 18 10.84 20.10 -6.28
CA LEU A 18 10.05 19.02 -6.82
C LEU A 18 10.18 17.93 -5.78
N ALA A 19 9.07 17.61 -5.13
CA ALA A 19 9.05 16.60 -4.09
C ALA A 19 9.59 15.31 -4.72
N GLU A 20 10.82 14.94 -4.36
CA GLU A 20 11.52 13.81 -4.98
C GLU A 20 10.61 12.59 -4.87
N SER A 21 10.24 12.07 -6.04
CA SER A 21 9.42 10.88 -6.15
C SER A 21 10.35 9.69 -6.22
N ARG A 22 10.14 8.70 -5.37
CA ARG A 22 10.97 7.50 -5.30
C ARG A 22 10.15 6.26 -4.97
N THR A 23 10.67 5.12 -5.39
CA THR A 23 10.21 3.81 -4.94
C THR A 23 10.69 3.56 -3.51
N LEU A 24 9.87 2.90 -2.71
CA LEU A 24 10.24 2.40 -1.39
C LEU A 24 10.96 1.05 -1.52
N GLY A 25 12.19 0.97 -1.01
CA GLY A 25 12.89 -0.30 -0.82
C GLY A 25 12.39 -1.07 0.41
N PRO A 26 13.05 -2.18 0.80
CA PRO A 26 12.63 -3.05 1.89
C PRO A 26 12.35 -2.32 3.22
N ASP A 27 13.25 -1.42 3.64
CA ASP A 27 13.05 -0.64 4.87
C ASP A 27 11.91 0.37 4.74
N GLY A 28 11.66 0.84 3.51
CA GLY A 28 10.62 1.80 3.19
C GLY A 28 9.21 1.22 3.22
N VAL A 29 9.05 -0.10 3.13
CA VAL A 29 7.73 -0.76 3.19
C VAL A 29 7.37 -1.21 4.62
N VAL A 30 8.30 -1.20 5.57
CA VAL A 30 8.03 -1.55 6.97
C VAL A 30 7.00 -0.59 7.59
N GLY A 31 6.00 -1.16 8.27
CA GLY A 31 4.94 -0.41 8.93
C GLY A 31 3.58 -1.10 8.87
N THR A 32 2.58 -0.41 9.43
CA THR A 32 1.16 -0.75 9.27
C THR A 32 0.61 0.03 8.09
N TRP A 33 -0.18 -0.63 7.26
CA TRP A 33 -0.78 -0.05 6.06
C TRP A 33 -2.26 -0.40 6.01
N TYR A 34 -3.09 0.56 5.65
CA TYR A 34 -4.55 0.44 5.58
C TYR A 34 -5.01 0.56 4.13
N ALA A 35 -5.86 -0.37 3.70
CA ALA A 35 -6.41 -0.37 2.37
C ALA A 35 -7.29 0.85 2.15
N ILE A 36 -7.13 1.49 1.00
CA ILE A 36 -8.00 2.57 0.55
C ILE A 36 -9.24 1.91 -0.06
N PRO A 37 -10.45 2.20 0.43
CA PRO A 37 -11.68 1.67 -0.15
C PRO A 37 -11.79 2.05 -1.63
N SER A 38 -12.22 1.11 -2.46
CA SER A 38 -12.69 1.46 -3.80
C SER A 38 -13.77 2.54 -3.69
N GLY A 39 -13.67 3.63 -4.45
CA GLY A 39 -14.59 4.76 -4.33
C GLY A 39 -16.03 4.50 -4.82
N GLY A 40 -16.47 3.25 -4.88
CA GLY A 40 -17.75 2.81 -5.42
C GLY A 40 -18.94 3.36 -4.64
N LEU A 41 -20.09 3.47 -5.32
CA LEU A 41 -21.32 4.02 -4.74
C LEU A 41 -21.76 3.24 -3.49
N MET A 42 -21.65 1.91 -3.51
CA MET A 42 -21.98 1.05 -2.37
C MET A 42 -21.05 1.26 -1.17
N ASP A 43 -19.75 1.48 -1.39
CA ASP A 43 -18.78 1.79 -0.34
C ASP A 43 -19.03 3.18 0.29
N ARG A 44 -19.63 4.13 -0.46
CA ARG A 44 -20.06 5.42 0.08
C ARG A 44 -21.30 5.28 0.96
N ILE A 45 -22.28 4.49 0.53
CA ILE A 45 -23.52 4.27 1.29
C ILE A 45 -23.23 3.46 2.57
N GLY A 46 -22.39 2.42 2.48
CA GLY A 46 -21.97 1.63 3.64
C GLY A 46 -21.28 2.48 4.72
N ARG A 47 -20.46 3.46 4.32
CA ARG A 47 -19.79 4.41 5.22
C ARG A 47 -20.72 5.32 6.01
N VAL A 48 -21.94 5.55 5.53
CA VAL A 48 -22.94 6.38 6.24
C VAL A 48 -23.55 5.61 7.41
N PHE A 49 -23.60 4.27 7.34
CA PHE A 49 -24.28 3.45 8.33
C PHE A 49 -23.34 2.64 9.24
N ARG A 50 -22.07 2.44 8.83
CA ARG A 50 -21.04 1.74 9.60
C ARG A 50 -19.65 2.32 9.30
N GLU A 51 -18.78 2.40 10.30
CA GLU A 51 -17.35 2.63 10.04
C GLU A 51 -16.80 1.44 9.25
N PRO A 52 -16.21 1.65 8.06
CA PRO A 52 -15.66 0.55 7.27
C PRO A 52 -14.40 0.06 7.99
N ARG A 53 -14.41 -1.21 8.45
CA ARG A 53 -13.16 -1.89 8.78
C ARG A 53 -12.37 -2.07 7.49
N LEU A 54 -11.17 -1.50 7.45
CA LEU A 54 -10.29 -1.53 6.29
C LEU A 54 -9.35 -2.73 6.38
N ASP A 55 -9.11 -3.39 5.25
CA ASP A 55 -8.07 -4.40 5.16
C ASP A 55 -6.73 -3.80 5.62
N THR A 56 -5.99 -4.54 6.43
CA THR A 56 -4.77 -4.05 7.08
C THR A 56 -3.58 -4.95 6.71
N LEU A 57 -2.49 -4.34 6.28
CA LEU A 57 -1.23 -4.99 5.97
C LEU A 57 -0.15 -4.51 6.94
N GLN A 58 0.34 -5.41 7.77
CA GLN A 58 1.44 -5.19 8.68
C GLN A 58 2.71 -5.83 8.11
N ILE A 59 3.78 -5.04 7.99
CA ILE A 59 5.10 -5.49 7.57
C ILE A 59 6.08 -5.15 8.69
N ASP A 60 6.59 -6.17 9.37
CA ASP A 60 7.49 -6.00 10.49
C ASP A 60 8.93 -5.76 10.05
N LYS A 61 9.80 -5.34 10.97
CA LYS A 61 11.21 -5.03 10.69
C LYS A 61 12.01 -6.21 10.13
N ASN A 62 11.63 -7.44 10.47
CA ASN A 62 12.23 -8.66 9.94
C ASN A 62 11.58 -9.10 8.61
N LEU A 63 10.64 -8.31 8.06
CA LEU A 63 9.84 -8.61 6.88
C LEU A 63 8.83 -9.76 7.06
N SER A 64 8.47 -10.14 8.29
CA SER A 64 7.24 -10.92 8.46
C SER A 64 6.04 -10.06 8.10
N VAL A 65 5.06 -10.67 7.42
CA VAL A 65 3.89 -9.97 6.92
C VAL A 65 2.64 -10.59 7.51
N ARG A 66 1.71 -9.73 7.93
CA ARG A 66 0.36 -10.11 8.34
C ARG A 66 -0.63 -9.26 7.56
N PHE A 67 -1.49 -9.92 6.79
CA PHE A 67 -2.57 -9.29 6.05
C PHE A 67 -3.92 -9.72 6.62
N GLU A 68 -4.69 -8.76 7.11
CA GLU A 68 -6.03 -8.94 7.65
C GLU A 68 -7.05 -8.39 6.66
N ARG A 69 -7.93 -9.27 6.17
CA ARG A 69 -9.00 -8.92 5.24
C ARG A 69 -10.35 -8.98 5.95
N PHE A 70 -11.13 -7.92 5.83
CA PHE A 70 -12.47 -7.85 6.41
C PHE A 70 -13.52 -8.10 5.33
N PHE A 71 -14.43 -9.02 5.61
CA PHE A 71 -15.57 -9.30 4.75
C PHE A 71 -16.80 -8.56 5.27
N GLY A 72 -17.74 -8.21 4.38
CA GLY A 72 -18.95 -7.46 4.72
C GLY A 72 -19.89 -8.17 5.68
N ASP A 73 -19.73 -9.48 5.86
CA ASP A 73 -20.45 -10.31 6.84
C ASP A 73 -19.85 -10.26 8.26
N GLY A 74 -18.77 -9.50 8.45
CA GLY A 74 -18.06 -9.38 9.72
C GLY A 74 -16.96 -10.42 9.93
N GLN A 75 -16.75 -11.36 9.00
CA GLN A 75 -15.63 -12.29 9.08
C GLN A 75 -14.30 -11.60 8.78
N THR A 76 -13.23 -12.15 9.36
CA THR A 76 -11.85 -11.68 9.13
C THR A 76 -11.00 -12.86 8.69
N GLN A 77 -10.35 -12.73 7.55
CA GLN A 77 -9.30 -13.65 7.13
C GLN A 77 -7.95 -13.06 7.48
N VAL A 78 -7.09 -13.88 8.07
CA VAL A 78 -5.72 -13.52 8.41
C VAL A 78 -4.76 -14.40 7.61
N LEU A 79 -3.97 -13.74 6.78
CA LEU A 79 -2.88 -14.35 6.03
C LEU A 79 -1.56 -13.89 6.64
N THR A 80 -0.64 -14.83 6.87
CA THR A 80 0.68 -14.55 7.43
C THR A 80 1.76 -15.11 6.53
N ALA A 81 2.85 -14.38 6.34
CA ALA A 81 4.02 -14.81 5.61
C ALA A 81 5.27 -14.63 6.47
N THR A 82 6.14 -15.63 6.47
CA THR A 82 7.47 -15.54 7.08
C THR A 82 8.38 -14.67 6.21
N PRO A 83 9.50 -14.15 6.76
CA PRO A 83 10.46 -13.38 5.97
C PRO A 83 10.96 -14.11 4.72
N SER A 84 11.11 -15.44 4.78
CA SER A 84 11.53 -16.27 3.65
C SER A 84 10.52 -16.33 2.50
N ALA A 85 9.26 -15.97 2.75
CA ALA A 85 8.20 -15.91 1.75
C ALA A 85 8.00 -14.49 1.17
N VAL A 86 8.85 -13.54 1.57
CA VAL A 86 8.93 -12.19 1.02
C VAL A 86 10.15 -12.08 0.12
N GLN A 87 9.92 -11.68 -1.12
CA GLN A 87 10.96 -11.48 -2.13
C GLN A 87 10.89 -10.05 -2.64
N PHE A 88 12.06 -9.49 -2.95
CA PHE A 88 12.16 -8.21 -3.63
C PHE A 88 12.81 -8.44 -4.99
N GLN A 89 12.15 -7.97 -6.06
CA GLN A 89 12.67 -7.98 -7.42
C GLN A 89 12.53 -6.58 -7.97
N ASP A 90 13.66 -5.88 -8.11
CA ASP A 90 13.73 -4.46 -8.45
C ASP A 90 12.88 -3.61 -7.48
N ASP A 91 11.80 -3.01 -7.96
CA ASP A 91 10.86 -2.19 -7.20
C ASP A 91 9.65 -2.98 -6.64
N LEU A 92 9.57 -4.28 -6.93
CA LEU A 92 8.44 -5.13 -6.55
C LEU A 92 8.75 -5.91 -5.28
N MET A 93 7.87 -5.80 -4.29
CA MET A 93 7.74 -6.72 -3.17
C MET A 93 6.72 -7.80 -3.52
N ILE A 94 7.14 -9.06 -3.44
CA ILE A 94 6.31 -10.24 -3.68
C ILE A 94 6.19 -11.01 -2.37
N VAL A 95 4.98 -11.07 -1.81
CA VAL A 95 4.68 -11.81 -0.58
C VAL A 95 3.84 -13.02 -0.93
N THR A 96 4.33 -14.21 -0.60
CA THR A 96 3.57 -15.46 -0.76
C THR A 96 2.99 -15.89 0.57
N PHE A 97 1.67 -16.03 0.63
CA PHE A 97 0.94 -16.54 1.79
C PHE A 97 0.56 -18.00 1.52
N GLU A 98 1.27 -18.93 2.15
CA GLU A 98 1.00 -20.35 2.04
C GLU A 98 0.12 -20.80 3.20
N ARG A 99 -1.19 -20.93 2.98
CA ARG A 99 -2.10 -21.54 3.96
C ARG A 99 -3.13 -22.42 3.27
N PRO A 100 -3.01 -23.75 3.33
CA PRO A 100 -4.02 -24.64 2.76
C PRO A 100 -5.42 -24.33 3.32
N PRO A 101 -6.48 -24.32 2.48
CA PRO A 101 -6.51 -24.64 1.05
C PRO A 101 -6.23 -23.44 0.13
N LEU A 102 -6.06 -22.23 0.67
CA LEU A 102 -5.98 -20.99 -0.10
C LEU A 102 -4.54 -20.46 -0.14
N ARG A 103 -3.91 -20.53 -1.31
CA ARG A 103 -2.63 -19.84 -1.53
C ARG A 103 -2.94 -18.43 -2.02
N ALA A 104 -2.23 -17.43 -1.50
CA ALA A 104 -2.34 -16.06 -1.99
C ALA A 104 -0.96 -15.47 -2.25
N ARG A 105 -0.87 -14.55 -3.22
CA ARG A 105 0.36 -13.80 -3.49
C ARG A 105 0.02 -12.32 -3.63
N LEU A 106 0.64 -11.47 -2.82
CA LEU A 106 0.58 -10.03 -2.97
C LEU A 106 1.83 -9.57 -3.73
N VAL A 107 1.64 -8.92 -4.87
CA VAL A 107 2.71 -8.23 -5.60
C VAL A 107 2.46 -6.75 -5.45
N ALA A 108 3.40 -6.02 -4.85
CA ALA A 108 3.22 -4.59 -4.56
C ALA A 108 4.50 -3.80 -4.83
N THR A 109 4.34 -2.56 -5.27
CA THR A 109 5.41 -1.55 -5.33
C THR A 109 5.09 -0.45 -4.33
N GLY A 110 6.11 0.00 -3.61
CA GLY A 110 5.97 1.12 -2.69
C GLY A 110 6.42 2.42 -3.35
N TRP A 111 5.67 3.50 -3.14
CA TRP A 111 5.93 4.80 -3.74
C TRP A 111 5.87 5.89 -2.68
N GLN A 112 6.78 6.86 -2.78
CA GLN A 112 6.80 8.07 -1.97
C GLN A 112 7.01 9.30 -2.85
N SER A 113 6.27 10.36 -2.57
CA SER A 113 6.54 11.72 -3.07
C SER A 113 6.15 12.72 -1.99
N GLY A 114 7.12 13.53 -1.56
CA GLY A 114 6.95 14.44 -0.44
C GLY A 114 6.52 13.70 0.84
N GLY A 115 5.40 14.13 1.42
CA GLY A 115 4.80 13.50 2.61
C GLY A 115 3.87 12.32 2.31
N THR A 116 3.60 12.01 1.05
CA THR A 116 2.70 10.92 0.66
C THR A 116 3.47 9.62 0.47
N ARG A 117 2.96 8.54 1.06
CA ARG A 117 3.45 7.16 0.88
C ARG A 117 2.29 6.26 0.51
N LEU A 118 2.50 5.39 -0.47
CA LEU A 118 1.52 4.41 -0.92
C LEU A 118 2.20 3.04 -1.13
N LEU A 119 1.45 1.97 -0.88
CA LEU A 119 1.73 0.66 -1.46
C LEU A 119 0.67 0.40 -2.52
N LEU A 120 1.11 0.16 -3.75
CA LEU A 120 0.26 -0.17 -4.88
C LEU A 120 0.42 -1.65 -5.15
N GLY A 121 -0.64 -2.44 -4.94
CA GLY A 121 -0.56 -3.89 -4.98
C GLY A 121 -1.65 -4.57 -5.80
N GLN A 122 -1.38 -5.82 -6.13
CA GLN A 122 -2.32 -6.77 -6.70
C GLN A 122 -2.28 -8.04 -5.85
N LEU A 123 -3.42 -8.43 -5.29
CA LEU A 123 -3.56 -9.71 -4.59
C LEU A 123 -4.06 -10.76 -5.58
N TYR A 124 -3.32 -11.85 -5.69
CA TYR A 124 -3.66 -13.04 -6.47
C TYR A 124 -4.06 -14.16 -5.53
N LEU A 125 -5.18 -14.84 -5.82
CA LEU A 125 -5.72 -15.95 -5.04
C LEU A 125 -5.70 -17.22 -5.88
N TYR A 126 -5.18 -18.29 -5.28
CA TYR A 126 -5.00 -19.58 -5.93
C TYR A 126 -5.71 -20.69 -5.15
N ASP A 127 -6.24 -21.65 -5.89
CA ASP A 127 -6.82 -22.89 -5.39
C ASP A 127 -6.00 -24.09 -5.92
N ASN A 128 -6.64 -25.26 -6.02
CA ASN A 128 -6.01 -26.48 -6.54
C ASN A 128 -5.86 -26.45 -8.07
N ASP A 129 -6.71 -25.73 -8.78
CA ASP A 129 -6.74 -25.65 -10.25
C ASP A 129 -5.90 -24.50 -10.79
N GLY A 130 -5.50 -23.55 -9.94
CA GLY A 130 -4.53 -22.51 -10.26
C GLY A 130 -4.96 -21.15 -9.75
N LEU A 131 -4.65 -20.09 -10.52
CA LEU A 131 -5.12 -18.75 -10.23
C LEU A 131 -6.63 -18.67 -10.50
N PHE A 132 -7.43 -18.43 -9.46
CA PHE A 132 -8.90 -18.36 -9.62
C PHE A 132 -9.44 -16.94 -9.45
N ASN A 133 -8.71 -16.03 -8.77
CA ASN A 133 -9.13 -14.65 -8.60
C ASN A 133 -7.94 -13.71 -8.37
N GLY A 134 -8.13 -12.42 -8.59
CA GLY A 134 -7.21 -11.39 -8.14
C GLY A 134 -7.82 -10.00 -8.20
N TYR A 135 -7.36 -9.10 -7.33
CA TYR A 135 -7.84 -7.73 -7.29
C TYR A 135 -6.73 -6.75 -6.91
N ALA A 136 -6.84 -5.54 -7.45
CA ALA A 136 -5.96 -4.43 -7.13
C ALA A 136 -6.29 -3.90 -5.73
N ILE A 137 -5.26 -3.55 -4.98
CA ILE A 137 -5.39 -2.98 -3.64
C ILE A 137 -4.34 -1.89 -3.46
N THR A 138 -4.79 -0.72 -3.01
CA THR A 138 -3.91 0.38 -2.65
C THR A 138 -3.92 0.54 -1.15
N PHE A 139 -2.75 0.68 -0.54
CA PHE A 139 -2.63 0.99 0.87
C PHE A 139 -1.97 2.34 1.11
N ARG A 140 -2.31 2.93 2.25
CA ARG A 140 -1.62 4.08 2.85
C ARG A 140 -1.19 3.72 4.28
N PRO A 141 -0.10 4.27 4.80
CA PRO A 141 0.30 4.05 6.18
C PRO A 141 -0.68 4.70 7.16
#